data_AF-A0A2W4P8C4-F1
#
_entry.id   AF-A0A2W4P8C4-F1
#
_cell.length_a   1.000
_cell.length_b   1.000
_cell.length_c   1.000
_cell.angle_alpha   90.00
_cell.angle_beta   90.00
_cell.angle_gamma   90.00
#
_symmetry.space_group_name_H-M   'P 1'
#
loop_
_entity.id
_entity.type
_entity.pdbx_description
1 polymer ?
#
loop_
_entity_poly.entity_id
_entity_poly.type
_entity_poly.pdbx_seq_one_letter_code
_entity_poly.pdbx_strand_id
1 'polypeptide(L)'
;AYNESEYEGVSHYVVGIEPGLCPSDLLQAARKAWDDALELGERHGYRNAQATVIAPTGTIGLLMDCDTTGVEPDFALVKFKKLAGGGYFKIVNQSVTPALRRLGYSESEIEDIVEYIVGTSSFTGAPHVNRESLLAKGLTEAEIDKVEKTLPSLFDLRFAFTPFTLGEEAMVRLGFTKEQYTKPDFNLLRELGFTSEQIAEATDHICGRQTIEGAPHLREEHLPVFDTANKNGKYGKRFIHHNGHILMMAAVQPFISGAISKTINMPNEVTVEDIEEAYRTSWELGLKAMAIYRDGSKAAQPLNSTADEGEHDEEEEKAVTEAVEQEKQIHWGKIPAGISPTQAYAQGMQPPRFLLPPKRRGFNQEARVGGHKVYLRTGEYEDGTLGEIFIDLAKEGATLKGILSCFAIAVSKGLQYGVPLEEFVDTFTFQTFEPRGLVEGHPNIKMANSIIDYVFRALGVEYLQRDDLAQVPPVREGQLPEPPKGLAVEAGVQLGLDDAIAEKEVDLVKETVELLDKEEVTPAVVATPAPNGAVTVAHAATATVAATKPVDVKDLALKENMGDAPACSNCGHMTVRNGSCYVCLTCGDTTGCS
;
A
#
# COMPACT_ATOMS: atom_id res chain seq x y z
N ALA A 1 -3.37 32.85 -0.05
CA ALA A 1 -4.22 34.06 -0.29
C ALA A 1 -3.41 35.36 -0.27
N TYR A 2 -2.25 35.31 0.38
CA TYR A 2 -1.18 36.30 0.36
C TYR A 2 -0.13 35.85 -0.67
N ASN A 3 0.54 36.80 -1.33
CA ASN A 3 1.41 36.53 -2.48
C ASN A 3 2.87 36.35 -2.03
N GLU A 4 3.76 35.85 -2.89
CA GLU A 4 5.16 35.49 -2.58
C GLU A 4 5.98 36.58 -1.85
N SER A 5 5.61 37.86 -1.99
CA SER A 5 6.30 39.01 -1.39
C SER A 5 5.89 39.34 0.05
N GLU A 6 4.89 38.66 0.61
CA GLU A 6 4.33 38.96 1.94
C GLU A 6 4.79 37.98 3.03
N TYR A 7 5.57 36.96 2.67
CA TYR A 7 6.07 35.96 3.61
C TYR A 7 7.42 36.37 4.23
N GLU A 8 7.50 36.40 5.55
CA GLU A 8 8.71 36.70 6.30
C GLU A 8 9.41 35.41 6.77
N GLY A 9 10.73 35.31 6.59
CA GLY A 9 11.54 34.22 7.16
C GLY A 9 11.32 32.83 6.54
N VAL A 10 10.73 32.74 5.34
CA VAL A 10 10.53 31.46 4.65
C VAL A 10 11.78 31.00 3.91
N SER A 11 12.02 29.68 3.90
CA SER A 11 13.14 29.05 3.17
C SER A 11 12.82 28.75 1.70
N HIS A 12 11.53 28.71 1.34
CA HIS A 12 11.03 28.42 0.00
C HIS A 12 9.84 29.34 -0.30
N TYR A 13 9.65 29.69 -1.56
CA TYR A 13 8.45 30.38 -2.00
C TYR A 13 7.27 29.40 -2.03
N VAL A 14 6.12 29.84 -1.53
CA VAL A 14 4.92 29.02 -1.47
C VAL A 14 3.91 29.48 -2.51
N VAL A 15 3.19 28.53 -3.11
CA VAL A 15 2.16 28.83 -4.12
C VAL A 15 0.96 29.50 -3.46
N GLY A 16 0.76 30.78 -3.77
CA GLY A 16 -0.39 31.56 -3.30
C GLY A 16 -1.69 31.25 -4.05
N ILE A 17 -2.80 31.80 -3.57
CA ILE A 17 -4.06 31.81 -4.36
C ILE A 17 -3.95 32.98 -5.32
N GLU A 18 -4.09 32.72 -6.62
CA GLU A 18 -4.14 33.77 -7.64
C GLU A 18 -5.46 34.55 -7.57
N PRO A 19 -5.45 35.84 -7.18
CA PRO A 19 -6.68 36.59 -6.96
C PRO A 19 -7.53 36.76 -8.24
N GLY A 20 -6.88 36.79 -9.41
CA GLY A 20 -7.56 36.94 -10.69
C GLY A 20 -8.33 35.70 -11.15
N LEU A 21 -8.00 34.52 -10.60
CA LEU A 21 -8.63 33.24 -10.94
C LEU A 21 -9.62 32.75 -9.88
N CYS A 22 -9.62 33.37 -8.70
CA CYS A 22 -10.49 33.00 -7.58
C CYS A 22 -11.71 33.93 -7.50
N PRO A 23 -12.95 33.40 -7.40
CA PRO A 23 -14.12 34.20 -7.08
C PRO A 23 -13.89 35.08 -5.85
N SER A 24 -14.29 36.35 -5.93
CA SER A 24 -13.93 37.35 -4.92
C SER A 24 -14.45 37.02 -3.52
N ASP A 25 -15.62 36.40 -3.44
CA ASP A 25 -16.24 35.92 -2.21
C ASP A 25 -15.45 34.77 -1.58
N LEU A 26 -15.02 33.79 -2.39
CA LEU A 26 -14.15 32.70 -1.92
C LEU A 26 -12.78 33.20 -1.46
N LEU A 27 -12.18 34.13 -2.20
CA LEU A 27 -10.89 34.72 -1.81
C LEU A 27 -10.99 35.47 -0.48
N GLN A 28 -12.04 36.27 -0.30
CA GLN A 28 -12.29 36.99 0.95
C GLN A 28 -12.52 36.02 2.11
N ALA A 29 -13.33 34.97 1.92
CA ALA A 29 -13.57 33.96 2.93
C ALA A 29 -12.28 33.22 3.32
N ALA A 30 -11.45 32.86 2.33
CA ALA A 30 -10.17 32.20 2.57
C ALA A 30 -9.20 33.09 3.38
N ARG A 31 -9.10 34.38 3.06
CA ARG A 31 -8.30 35.34 3.85
C ARG A 31 -8.82 35.46 5.27
N LYS A 32 -10.11 35.72 5.42
CA LYS A 32 -10.74 35.87 6.73
C LYS A 32 -10.53 34.65 7.62
N ALA A 33 -10.63 33.43 7.06
CA ALA A 33 -10.43 32.21 7.83
C ALA A 33 -9.02 32.12 8.44
N TRP A 34 -7.98 32.53 7.71
CA TRP A 34 -6.61 32.55 8.21
C TRP A 34 -6.32 33.74 9.14
N ASP A 35 -6.92 34.91 8.87
CA ASP A 35 -6.82 36.07 9.77
C ASP A 35 -7.46 35.75 11.13
N ASP A 36 -8.65 35.14 11.13
CA ASP A 36 -9.33 34.68 12.34
C ASP A 36 -8.49 33.61 13.08
N ALA A 37 -7.89 32.67 12.33
CA ALA A 37 -7.05 31.62 12.91
C ALA A 37 -5.83 32.20 13.63
N LEU A 38 -5.17 33.19 13.00
CA LEU A 38 -4.04 33.91 13.58
C LEU A 38 -4.48 34.72 14.82
N GLU A 39 -5.50 35.56 14.70
CA GLU A 39 -5.99 36.42 15.78
C GLU A 39 -6.41 35.62 17.01
N LEU A 40 -7.18 34.54 16.80
CA LEU A 40 -7.63 33.67 17.89
C LEU A 40 -6.48 32.84 18.47
N GLY A 41 -5.56 32.38 17.62
CA GLY A 41 -4.38 31.63 18.02
C GLY A 41 -3.41 32.44 18.88
N GLU A 42 -3.19 33.72 18.56
CA GLU A 42 -2.38 34.63 19.38
C GLU A 42 -3.01 34.89 20.75
N ARG A 43 -4.34 34.98 20.81
CA ARG A 43 -5.07 35.25 22.07
C ARG A 43 -5.18 34.04 22.99
N HIS A 44 -5.38 32.85 22.42
CA HIS A 44 -5.78 31.67 23.17
C HIS A 44 -4.76 30.52 23.09
N GLY A 45 -3.76 30.62 22.22
CA GLY A 45 -2.86 29.53 21.87
C GLY A 45 -3.52 28.48 20.98
N TYR A 46 -2.70 27.56 20.47
CA TYR A 46 -3.15 26.42 19.68
C TYR A 46 -3.09 25.13 20.51
N ARG A 47 -4.15 24.32 20.46
CA ARG A 47 -4.17 23.03 21.17
C ARG A 47 -3.37 21.95 20.46
N ASN A 48 -3.34 21.99 19.13
CA ASN A 48 -2.71 20.98 18.27
C ASN A 48 -1.56 21.62 17.51
N ALA A 49 -0.35 21.05 17.61
CA ALA A 49 0.82 21.51 16.85
C ALA A 49 0.68 21.28 15.34
N GLN A 50 -0.11 20.25 14.96
CA GLN A 50 -0.48 19.95 13.58
C GLN A 50 -1.99 19.64 13.55
N ALA A 51 -2.72 20.22 12.61
CA ALA A 51 -4.18 20.11 12.52
C ALA A 51 -4.67 19.37 11.26
N THR A 52 -3.93 19.47 10.15
CA THR A 52 -4.34 18.96 8.83
C THR A 52 -3.22 18.19 8.15
N VAL A 53 -3.59 17.16 7.38
CA VAL A 53 -2.73 16.31 6.54
C VAL A 53 -3.61 15.65 5.48
N ILE A 54 -3.09 15.38 4.29
CA ILE A 54 -3.80 14.58 3.27
C ILE A 54 -3.21 13.17 3.30
N ALA A 55 -3.93 12.24 3.91
CA ALA A 55 -3.55 10.84 4.05
C ALA A 55 -3.95 10.01 2.81
N PRO A 56 -3.35 8.83 2.59
CA PRO A 56 -3.81 7.94 1.53
C PRO A 56 -5.18 7.37 1.90
N THR A 57 -6.17 7.53 1.03
CA THR A 57 -7.56 7.14 1.29
C THR A 57 -8.04 5.99 0.42
N GLY A 58 -7.16 5.12 -0.08
CA GLY A 58 -7.54 4.06 -1.03
C GLY A 58 -8.70 3.17 -0.55
N THR A 59 -8.60 2.58 0.64
CA THR A 59 -9.66 1.68 1.15
C THR A 59 -10.95 2.41 1.50
N ILE A 60 -10.86 3.58 2.15
CA ILE A 60 -12.04 4.33 2.59
C ILE A 60 -12.72 5.05 1.43
N GLY A 61 -11.95 5.58 0.46
CA GLY A 61 -12.48 6.20 -0.75
C GLY A 61 -13.30 5.21 -1.57
N LEU A 62 -12.81 3.96 -1.70
CA LEU A 62 -13.59 2.89 -2.33
C LEU A 62 -14.87 2.56 -1.55
N LEU A 63 -14.81 2.50 -0.21
CA LEU A 63 -15.98 2.25 0.63
C LEU A 63 -17.01 3.38 0.53
N MET A 64 -16.55 4.62 0.36
CA MET A 64 -17.37 5.83 0.23
C MET A 64 -17.79 6.12 -1.22
N ASP A 65 -17.44 5.24 -2.16
CA ASP A 65 -17.74 5.38 -3.59
C ASP A 65 -17.23 6.70 -4.18
N CYS A 66 -16.04 7.14 -3.75
CA CYS A 66 -15.37 8.30 -4.31
C CYS A 66 -14.65 7.92 -5.60
N ASP A 67 -14.92 8.66 -6.69
CA ASP A 67 -14.20 8.49 -7.97
C ASP A 67 -12.69 8.75 -7.78
N THR A 68 -12.33 9.75 -6.98
CA THR A 68 -10.95 10.18 -6.70
C THR A 68 -10.60 10.12 -5.20
N THR A 69 -9.30 10.04 -4.90
CA THR A 69 -8.77 9.94 -3.54
C THR A 69 -7.92 11.17 -3.18
N GLY A 70 -8.33 11.92 -2.16
CA GLY A 70 -7.61 13.12 -1.72
C GLY A 70 -7.59 14.20 -2.79
N VAL A 71 -6.38 14.56 -3.26
CA VAL A 71 -6.16 15.54 -4.34
C VAL A 71 -5.61 14.86 -5.60
N GLU A 72 -5.86 13.56 -5.75
CA GLU A 72 -5.48 12.80 -6.92
C GLU A 72 -6.45 13.05 -8.07
N PRO A 73 -5.94 13.20 -9.31
CA PRO A 73 -6.81 13.07 -10.46
C PRO A 73 -7.31 11.64 -10.53
N ASP A 74 -8.41 11.45 -11.26
CA ASP A 74 -8.94 10.11 -11.41
C ASP A 74 -7.93 9.18 -12.13
N PHE A 75 -7.87 7.91 -11.74
CA PHE A 75 -6.86 6.98 -12.25
C PHE A 75 -7.02 6.71 -13.75
N ALA A 76 -8.25 6.41 -14.17
CA ALA A 76 -8.70 6.19 -15.55
C ALA A 76 -10.24 6.25 -15.58
N LEU A 77 -10.83 6.55 -16.73
CA LEU A 77 -12.29 6.62 -16.92
C LEU A 77 -12.97 5.27 -16.68
N VAL A 78 -12.29 4.19 -17.04
CA VAL A 78 -12.68 2.81 -16.73
C VAL A 78 -11.47 2.11 -16.13
N LYS A 79 -11.66 1.49 -14.96
CA LYS A 79 -10.59 0.85 -14.18
C LYS A 79 -10.97 -0.59 -13.87
N PHE A 80 -9.97 -1.45 -13.76
CA PHE A 80 -10.18 -2.86 -13.41
C PHE A 80 -9.43 -3.22 -12.15
N LYS A 81 -10.17 -3.76 -11.18
CA LYS A 81 -9.60 -4.31 -9.95
C LYS A 81 -9.58 -5.83 -10.01
N LYS A 82 -8.39 -6.42 -9.87
CA LYS A 82 -8.24 -7.88 -9.78
C LYS A 82 -8.73 -8.38 -8.43
N LEU A 83 -9.58 -9.40 -8.42
CA LEU A 83 -10.11 -10.00 -7.20
C LEU A 83 -9.19 -11.14 -6.72
N ALA A 84 -9.11 -11.34 -5.40
CA ALA A 84 -8.26 -12.38 -4.80
C ALA A 84 -8.64 -13.81 -5.24
N GLY A 85 -9.91 -14.04 -5.60
CA GLY A 85 -10.41 -15.31 -6.14
C GLY A 85 -10.25 -15.49 -7.65
N GLY A 86 -9.56 -14.57 -8.33
CA GLY A 86 -9.54 -14.48 -9.78
C GLY A 86 -10.71 -13.64 -10.32
N GLY A 87 -10.57 -13.18 -11.57
CA GLY A 87 -11.52 -12.26 -12.20
C GLY A 87 -11.26 -10.78 -11.89
N TYR A 88 -12.04 -9.92 -12.52
CA TYR A 88 -11.90 -8.47 -12.47
C TYR A 88 -13.22 -7.80 -12.11
N PHE A 89 -13.11 -6.66 -11.44
CA PHE A 89 -14.21 -5.77 -11.14
C PHE A 89 -14.02 -4.47 -11.93
N LYS A 90 -14.93 -4.20 -12.87
CA LYS A 90 -14.98 -2.98 -13.68
C LYS A 90 -15.54 -1.83 -12.85
N ILE A 91 -14.81 -0.73 -12.77
CA ILE A 91 -15.20 0.51 -12.12
C ILE A 91 -15.25 1.58 -13.19
N VAL A 92 -16.40 2.24 -13.33
CA VAL A 92 -16.62 3.31 -14.30
C VAL A 92 -16.71 4.64 -13.56
N ASN A 93 -15.99 5.64 -14.05
CA ASN A 93 -16.05 7.00 -13.53
C ASN A 93 -17.47 7.56 -13.64
N GLN A 94 -18.07 7.95 -12.51
CA GLN A 94 -19.45 8.45 -12.46
C GLN A 94 -19.56 9.94 -12.80
N SER A 95 -18.44 10.65 -12.79
CA SER A 95 -18.34 12.09 -13.06
C SER A 95 -18.41 12.47 -14.55
N VAL A 96 -18.25 11.51 -15.48
CA VAL A 96 -18.34 11.77 -16.94
C VAL A 96 -19.68 12.39 -17.33
N THR A 97 -20.79 11.79 -16.89
CA THR A 97 -22.15 12.24 -17.24
C THR A 97 -22.46 13.66 -16.70
N PRO A 98 -22.25 13.96 -15.40
CA PRO A 98 -22.39 15.32 -14.88
C PRO A 98 -21.50 16.35 -15.59
N ALA A 99 -20.27 15.98 -15.93
CA ALA A 99 -19.35 16.88 -16.62
C ALA A 99 -19.84 17.21 -18.04
N LEU A 100 -20.26 16.21 -18.83
CA LEU A 100 -20.82 16.44 -20.16
C LEU A 100 -22.10 17.30 -20.10
N ARG A 101 -23.00 17.04 -19.15
CA ARG A 101 -24.20 17.87 -18.96
C ARG A 101 -23.83 19.33 -18.65
N ARG A 102 -22.79 19.56 -17.83
CA ARG A 102 -22.30 20.92 -17.53
C ARG A 102 -21.67 21.60 -18.75
N LEU A 103 -21.04 20.83 -19.62
CA LEU A 103 -20.45 21.29 -20.89
C LEU A 103 -21.51 21.53 -22.00
N GLY A 104 -22.78 21.22 -21.72
CA GLY A 104 -23.92 21.57 -22.58
C GLY A 104 -24.27 20.52 -23.64
N TYR A 105 -23.85 19.27 -23.47
CA TYR A 105 -24.30 18.16 -24.32
C TYR A 105 -25.75 17.77 -23.99
N SER A 106 -26.49 17.34 -25.01
CA SER A 106 -27.83 16.76 -24.85
C SER A 106 -27.77 15.36 -24.27
N GLU A 107 -28.86 14.87 -23.67
CA GLU A 107 -28.88 13.53 -23.06
C GLU A 107 -28.60 12.42 -24.08
N SER A 108 -29.03 12.56 -25.34
CA SER A 108 -28.71 11.59 -26.39
C SER A 108 -27.23 11.58 -26.76
N GLU A 109 -26.60 12.76 -26.85
CA GLU A 109 -25.14 12.82 -27.10
C GLU A 109 -24.36 12.24 -25.93
N ILE A 110 -24.82 12.45 -24.69
CA ILE A 110 -24.23 11.89 -23.48
C ILE A 110 -24.33 10.36 -23.49
N GLU A 111 -25.51 9.81 -23.81
CA GLU A 111 -25.72 8.37 -23.93
C GLU A 111 -24.76 7.75 -24.95
N ASP A 112 -24.64 8.33 -26.15
CA ASP A 112 -23.71 7.87 -27.20
C ASP A 112 -22.24 7.91 -26.75
N ILE A 113 -21.83 8.98 -26.03
CA ILE A 113 -20.45 9.11 -25.51
C ILE A 113 -20.19 8.09 -24.39
N VAL A 114 -21.13 7.92 -23.47
CA VAL A 114 -20.97 6.97 -22.36
C VAL A 114 -20.96 5.53 -22.87
N GLU A 115 -21.82 5.19 -23.83
CA GLU A 115 -21.82 3.89 -24.49
C GLU A 115 -20.49 3.64 -25.22
N TYR A 116 -19.91 4.65 -25.89
CA TYR A 116 -18.59 4.53 -26.50
C TYR A 116 -17.49 4.17 -25.49
N ILE A 117 -17.52 4.78 -24.29
CA ILE A 117 -16.52 4.55 -23.24
C ILE A 117 -16.72 3.16 -22.59
N VAL A 118 -17.96 2.84 -22.21
CA VAL A 118 -18.30 1.72 -21.31
C VAL A 118 -18.72 0.45 -22.07
N GLY A 119 -19.22 0.61 -23.29
CA GLY A 119 -19.75 -0.45 -24.14
C GLY A 119 -21.22 -0.77 -23.85
N THR A 120 -21.87 -1.43 -24.81
CA THR A 120 -23.29 -1.81 -24.73
C THR A 120 -23.57 -2.90 -23.70
N SER A 121 -22.55 -3.67 -23.32
CA SER A 121 -22.68 -4.89 -22.51
C SER A 121 -23.71 -5.89 -23.08
N SER A 122 -23.95 -5.89 -24.40
CA SER A 122 -24.88 -6.79 -25.07
C SER A 122 -24.35 -7.28 -26.42
N PHE A 123 -24.69 -8.51 -26.79
CA PHE A 123 -24.40 -9.04 -28.12
C PHE A 123 -25.34 -8.50 -29.21
N THR A 124 -26.37 -7.75 -28.82
CA THR A 124 -27.33 -7.16 -29.76
C THR A 124 -26.69 -5.97 -30.46
N GLY A 125 -26.70 -5.96 -31.80
CA GLY A 125 -26.09 -4.89 -32.58
C GLY A 125 -24.57 -4.97 -32.72
N ALA A 126 -23.92 -5.93 -32.04
CA ALA A 126 -22.47 -6.08 -32.10
C ALA A 126 -21.97 -6.54 -33.49
N PRO A 127 -20.85 -5.99 -33.98
CA PRO A 127 -20.24 -6.44 -35.21
C PRO A 127 -19.59 -7.81 -35.01
N HIS A 128 -19.68 -8.68 -36.02
CA HIS A 128 -19.03 -10.00 -36.11
C HIS A 128 -19.37 -11.02 -35.02
N VAL A 129 -19.01 -10.77 -33.75
CA VAL A 129 -19.33 -11.61 -32.61
C VAL A 129 -20.64 -11.11 -31.98
N ASN A 130 -21.73 -11.71 -32.42
CA ASN A 130 -23.08 -11.38 -31.99
C ASN A 130 -23.90 -12.66 -31.80
N ARG A 131 -25.14 -12.50 -31.34
CA ARG A 131 -26.00 -13.63 -31.01
C ARG A 131 -26.18 -14.59 -32.18
N GLU A 132 -26.42 -14.07 -33.39
CA GLU A 132 -26.62 -14.88 -34.59
C GLU A 132 -25.36 -15.66 -34.97
N SER A 133 -24.20 -15.01 -34.95
CA SER A 133 -22.94 -15.67 -35.32
C SER A 133 -22.49 -16.69 -34.28
N LEU A 134 -22.69 -16.43 -32.98
CA LEU A 134 -22.39 -17.37 -31.90
C LEU A 134 -23.27 -18.63 -31.97
N LEU A 135 -24.57 -18.47 -32.26
CA LEU A 135 -25.48 -19.60 -32.50
C LEU A 135 -25.05 -20.42 -33.72
N ALA A 136 -24.68 -19.75 -34.82
CA ALA A 136 -24.20 -20.41 -36.03
C ALA A 136 -22.89 -21.19 -35.80
N LYS A 137 -22.07 -20.78 -34.83
CA LYS A 137 -20.84 -21.46 -34.39
C LYS A 137 -21.09 -22.56 -33.36
N GLY A 138 -22.36 -22.80 -33.01
CA GLY A 138 -22.76 -23.93 -32.18
C GLY A 138 -22.91 -23.59 -30.70
N LEU A 139 -22.87 -22.34 -30.26
CA LEU A 139 -23.34 -22.01 -28.92
C LEU A 139 -24.88 -22.09 -28.86
N THR A 140 -25.41 -22.31 -27.67
CA THR A 140 -26.86 -22.30 -27.41
C THR A 140 -27.30 -20.95 -26.84
N GLU A 141 -28.59 -20.64 -26.96
CA GLU A 141 -29.19 -19.44 -26.36
C GLU A 141 -28.87 -19.32 -24.85
N ALA A 142 -29.01 -20.43 -24.11
CA ALA A 142 -28.77 -20.45 -22.68
C ALA A 142 -27.29 -20.21 -22.31
N GLU A 143 -26.36 -20.60 -23.17
CA GLU A 143 -24.92 -20.32 -22.99
C GLU A 143 -24.60 -18.85 -23.30
N ILE A 144 -25.17 -18.31 -24.38
CA ILE A 144 -25.00 -16.89 -24.73
C ILE A 144 -25.58 -16.01 -23.62
N ASP A 145 -26.75 -16.34 -23.08
CA ASP A 145 -27.36 -15.64 -21.94
C ASP A 145 -26.47 -15.67 -20.69
N LYS A 146 -25.74 -16.77 -20.44
CA LYS A 146 -24.78 -16.85 -19.33
C LYS A 146 -23.61 -15.91 -19.57
N VAL A 147 -23.07 -15.89 -20.79
CA VAL A 147 -21.95 -15.02 -21.16
C VAL A 147 -22.37 -13.55 -21.08
N GLU A 148 -23.53 -13.20 -21.63
CA GLU A 148 -24.07 -11.83 -21.67
C GLU A 148 -24.20 -11.23 -20.26
N LYS A 149 -24.60 -12.04 -19.28
CA LYS A 149 -24.66 -11.62 -17.86
C LYS A 149 -23.31 -11.25 -17.24
N THR A 150 -22.20 -11.71 -17.82
CA THR A 150 -20.86 -11.38 -17.31
C THR A 150 -20.27 -10.11 -17.95
N LEU A 151 -20.75 -9.71 -19.13
CA LEU A 151 -20.22 -8.59 -19.93
C LEU A 151 -20.08 -7.26 -19.17
N PRO A 152 -21.02 -6.84 -18.30
CA PRO A 152 -20.89 -5.56 -17.57
C PRO A 152 -19.62 -5.48 -16.70
N SER A 153 -19.07 -6.62 -16.29
CA SER A 153 -17.86 -6.70 -15.45
C SER A 153 -16.57 -6.86 -16.24
N LEU A 154 -16.66 -7.10 -17.55
CA LEU A 154 -15.53 -7.46 -18.41
C LEU A 154 -15.00 -6.26 -19.19
N PHE A 155 -13.71 -6.32 -19.47
CA PHE A 155 -12.99 -5.34 -20.28
C PHE A 155 -12.65 -5.87 -21.67
N ASP A 156 -12.65 -7.18 -21.81
CA ASP A 156 -12.33 -7.86 -23.04
C ASP A 156 -13.18 -9.12 -23.18
N LEU A 157 -13.74 -9.29 -24.37
CA LEU A 157 -14.70 -10.32 -24.66
C LEU A 157 -14.12 -11.73 -24.52
N ARG A 158 -12.81 -11.90 -24.72
CA ARG A 158 -12.10 -13.19 -24.60
C ARG A 158 -12.31 -13.83 -23.22
N PHE A 159 -12.38 -13.01 -22.17
CA PHE A 159 -12.57 -13.51 -20.80
C PHE A 159 -14.02 -13.92 -20.50
N ALA A 160 -14.97 -13.60 -21.37
CA ALA A 160 -16.37 -14.01 -21.22
C ALA A 160 -16.55 -15.50 -21.59
N PHE A 161 -15.75 -15.99 -22.53
CA PHE A 161 -15.88 -17.32 -23.16
C PHE A 161 -14.95 -18.35 -22.52
N THR A 162 -15.09 -18.57 -21.21
CA THR A 162 -14.26 -19.51 -20.44
C THR A 162 -15.01 -20.80 -20.10
N PRO A 163 -14.28 -21.90 -19.79
CA PRO A 163 -14.89 -23.14 -19.26
C PRO A 163 -15.71 -22.91 -17.99
N PHE A 164 -15.36 -21.90 -17.18
CA PHE A 164 -16.11 -21.55 -15.97
C PHE A 164 -17.48 -20.95 -16.30
N THR A 165 -17.56 -20.06 -17.29
CA THR A 165 -18.83 -19.42 -17.71
C THR A 165 -19.72 -20.38 -18.49
N LEU A 166 -19.14 -21.13 -19.43
CA LEU A 166 -19.88 -21.96 -20.39
C LEU A 166 -20.11 -23.41 -19.88
N GLY A 167 -19.21 -23.92 -19.03
CA GLY A 167 -19.22 -25.29 -18.52
C GLY A 167 -18.40 -26.26 -19.39
N GLU A 168 -17.88 -27.33 -18.78
CA GLU A 168 -17.10 -28.35 -19.49
C GLU A 168 -17.93 -29.07 -20.57
N GLU A 169 -19.24 -29.27 -20.34
CA GLU A 169 -20.14 -29.89 -21.32
C GLU A 169 -20.24 -29.08 -22.63
N ALA A 170 -20.27 -27.75 -22.53
CA ALA A 170 -20.28 -26.86 -23.69
C ALA A 170 -18.98 -26.99 -24.48
N MET A 171 -17.83 -27.02 -23.79
CA MET A 171 -16.51 -27.14 -24.43
C MET A 171 -16.37 -28.46 -25.19
N VAL A 172 -16.78 -29.57 -24.57
CA VAL A 172 -16.76 -30.90 -25.21
C VAL A 172 -17.68 -30.94 -26.42
N ARG A 173 -18.88 -30.36 -26.31
CA ARG A 173 -19.87 -30.30 -27.41
C ARG A 173 -19.37 -29.46 -28.59
N LEU A 174 -18.61 -28.40 -28.33
CA LEU A 174 -17.94 -27.59 -29.35
C LEU A 174 -16.70 -28.27 -29.94
N GLY A 175 -16.31 -29.44 -29.43
CA GLY A 175 -15.24 -30.28 -29.98
C GLY A 175 -13.87 -30.11 -29.33
N PHE A 176 -13.78 -29.44 -28.17
CA PHE A 176 -12.52 -29.20 -27.48
C PHE A 176 -12.28 -30.22 -26.35
N THR A 177 -11.07 -30.77 -26.28
CA THR A 177 -10.66 -31.63 -25.17
C THR A 177 -10.25 -30.80 -23.96
N LYS A 178 -10.24 -31.42 -22.77
CA LYS A 178 -9.83 -30.76 -21.53
C LYS A 178 -8.44 -30.19 -21.62
N GLU A 179 -7.53 -30.93 -22.22
CA GLU A 179 -6.14 -30.53 -22.41
C GLU A 179 -6.01 -29.30 -23.34
N GLN A 180 -6.97 -29.07 -24.24
CA GLN A 180 -6.97 -27.89 -25.11
C GLN A 180 -7.48 -26.65 -24.36
N TYR A 181 -8.66 -26.74 -23.74
CA TYR A 181 -9.28 -25.57 -23.10
C TYR A 181 -8.68 -25.21 -21.73
N THR A 182 -7.80 -26.06 -21.17
CA THR A 182 -7.02 -25.71 -19.97
C THR A 182 -5.69 -25.05 -20.28
N LYS A 183 -5.33 -24.86 -21.56
CA LYS A 183 -4.09 -24.16 -21.89
C LYS A 183 -4.18 -22.68 -21.52
N PRO A 184 -3.11 -22.07 -21.00
CA PRO A 184 -3.10 -20.65 -20.62
C PRO A 184 -3.47 -19.68 -21.76
N ASP A 185 -3.15 -20.05 -23.00
CA ASP A 185 -3.33 -19.26 -24.22
C ASP A 185 -4.63 -19.60 -24.99
N PHE A 186 -5.49 -20.46 -24.43
CA PHE A 186 -6.71 -20.86 -25.10
C PHE A 186 -7.71 -19.70 -25.25
N ASN A 187 -8.17 -19.47 -26.48
CA ASN A 187 -9.16 -18.45 -26.80
C ASN A 187 -10.28 -19.09 -27.63
N LEU A 188 -11.44 -19.32 -27.01
CA LEU A 188 -12.56 -19.99 -27.67
C LEU A 188 -13.03 -19.25 -28.92
N LEU A 189 -13.08 -17.91 -28.93
CA LEU A 189 -13.55 -17.16 -30.10
C LEU A 189 -12.64 -17.37 -31.31
N ARG A 190 -11.32 -17.41 -31.12
CA ARG A 190 -10.36 -17.73 -32.19
C ARG A 190 -10.52 -19.15 -32.69
N GLU A 191 -10.71 -20.10 -31.78
CA GLU A 191 -10.92 -21.51 -32.12
C GLU A 191 -12.24 -21.76 -32.85
N LEU A 192 -13.27 -20.94 -32.58
CA LEU A 192 -14.51 -20.91 -33.36
C LEU A 192 -14.34 -20.23 -34.73
N GLY A 193 -13.16 -19.66 -35.02
CA GLY A 193 -12.80 -19.10 -36.31
C GLY A 193 -13.13 -17.62 -36.48
N PHE A 194 -13.28 -16.85 -35.40
CA PHE A 194 -13.27 -15.39 -35.47
C PHE A 194 -11.83 -14.90 -35.57
N THR A 195 -11.58 -13.88 -36.41
CA THR A 195 -10.25 -13.27 -36.51
C THR A 195 -9.99 -12.36 -35.30
N SER A 196 -8.72 -12.05 -35.04
CA SER A 196 -8.34 -11.12 -33.97
C SER A 196 -9.00 -9.75 -34.15
N GLU A 197 -9.11 -9.27 -35.39
CA GLU A 197 -9.77 -8.00 -35.72
C GLU A 197 -11.27 -8.06 -35.42
N GLN A 198 -11.95 -9.14 -35.80
CA GLN A 198 -13.38 -9.31 -35.51
C GLN A 198 -13.68 -9.34 -34.00
N ILE A 199 -12.80 -9.98 -33.23
CA ILE A 199 -12.92 -10.03 -31.76
C ILE A 199 -12.67 -8.63 -31.18
N ALA A 200 -11.68 -7.90 -31.69
CA ALA A 200 -11.37 -6.54 -31.24
C ALA A 200 -12.52 -5.57 -31.52
N GLU A 201 -13.08 -5.58 -32.73
CA GLU A 201 -14.22 -4.73 -33.09
C GLU A 201 -15.47 -5.05 -32.25
N ALA A 202 -15.74 -6.33 -31.99
CA ALA A 202 -16.82 -6.72 -31.10
C ALA A 202 -16.53 -6.29 -29.65
N THR A 203 -15.29 -6.41 -29.18
CA THR A 203 -14.88 -6.01 -27.84
C THR A 203 -15.04 -4.50 -27.64
N ASP A 204 -14.63 -3.69 -28.61
CA ASP A 204 -14.79 -2.23 -28.57
C ASP A 204 -16.26 -1.83 -28.40
N HIS A 205 -17.17 -2.51 -29.11
CA HIS A 205 -18.60 -2.22 -29.05
C HIS A 205 -19.24 -2.72 -27.75
N ILE A 206 -18.92 -3.94 -27.33
CA ILE A 206 -19.57 -4.61 -26.20
C ILE A 206 -18.98 -4.17 -24.86
N CYS A 207 -17.66 -4.16 -24.74
CA CYS A 207 -16.92 -3.85 -23.52
C CYS A 207 -16.51 -2.38 -23.42
N GLY A 208 -16.66 -1.62 -24.51
CA GLY A 208 -16.33 -0.21 -24.61
C GLY A 208 -14.87 0.02 -24.97
N ARG A 209 -14.60 1.18 -25.55
CA ARG A 209 -13.23 1.60 -25.90
C ARG A 209 -12.42 2.10 -24.71
N GLN A 210 -13.06 2.28 -23.55
CA GLN A 210 -12.48 2.70 -22.28
C GLN A 210 -11.85 4.11 -22.28
N THR A 211 -11.75 4.75 -23.44
CA THR A 211 -11.35 6.14 -23.64
C THR A 211 -12.53 6.97 -24.13
N ILE A 212 -12.46 8.27 -23.89
CA ILE A 212 -13.36 9.27 -24.48
C ILE A 212 -12.80 9.87 -25.78
N GLU A 213 -11.51 9.65 -26.07
CA GLU A 213 -10.88 10.13 -27.29
C GLU A 213 -11.49 9.45 -28.52
N GLY A 214 -12.04 10.26 -29.44
CA GLY A 214 -12.75 9.77 -30.62
C GLY A 214 -14.20 9.35 -30.36
N ALA A 215 -14.74 9.63 -29.17
CA ALA A 215 -16.16 9.45 -28.90
C ALA A 215 -17.01 10.33 -29.84
N PRO A 216 -18.21 9.86 -30.25
CA PRO A 216 -19.10 10.63 -31.10
C PRO A 216 -19.53 11.93 -30.41
N HIS A 217 -19.81 12.97 -31.20
CA HIS A 217 -20.30 14.30 -30.75
C HIS A 217 -19.34 15.14 -29.88
N LEU A 218 -18.35 14.51 -29.22
CA LEU A 218 -17.43 15.20 -28.34
C LEU A 218 -16.62 16.25 -29.11
N ARG A 219 -16.52 17.44 -28.53
CA ARG A 219 -15.73 18.54 -29.09
C ARG A 219 -14.30 18.40 -28.58
N GLU A 220 -13.32 18.53 -29.47
CA GLU A 220 -11.90 18.37 -29.11
C GLU A 220 -11.46 19.31 -27.97
N GLU A 221 -12.01 20.53 -27.94
CA GLU A 221 -11.74 21.54 -26.91
C GLU A 221 -12.14 21.10 -25.48
N HIS A 222 -13.01 20.09 -25.36
CA HIS A 222 -13.46 19.55 -24.08
C HIS A 222 -12.66 18.34 -23.61
N LEU A 223 -11.82 17.73 -24.46
CA LEU A 223 -10.99 16.59 -24.09
C LEU A 223 -10.19 16.79 -22.79
N PRO A 224 -9.57 17.97 -22.54
CA PRO A 224 -8.79 18.18 -21.32
C PRO A 224 -9.57 18.02 -20.01
N VAL A 225 -10.90 18.15 -20.03
CA VAL A 225 -11.75 17.97 -18.84
C VAL A 225 -11.73 16.52 -18.34
N PHE A 226 -11.47 15.57 -19.24
CA PHE A 226 -11.53 14.13 -18.98
C PHE A 226 -10.15 13.48 -18.92
N ASP A 227 -9.08 14.28 -18.91
CA ASP A 227 -7.72 13.76 -18.74
C ASP A 227 -7.57 13.13 -17.34
N THR A 228 -7.04 11.92 -17.29
CA THR A 228 -6.84 11.12 -16.07
C THR A 228 -5.36 10.97 -15.73
N ALA A 229 -5.05 10.37 -14.58
CA ALA A 229 -3.67 10.12 -14.15
C ALA A 229 -2.87 9.27 -15.15
N ASN A 230 -3.55 8.35 -15.84
CA ASN A 230 -2.97 7.46 -16.85
C ASN A 230 -3.73 7.56 -18.17
N LYS A 231 -3.12 7.02 -19.23
CA LYS A 231 -3.78 6.82 -20.53
C LYS A 231 -4.96 5.85 -20.35
N ASN A 232 -6.09 6.18 -20.99
CA ASN A 232 -7.34 5.44 -20.86
C ASN A 232 -7.44 4.31 -21.89
N GLY A 233 -7.45 3.05 -21.44
CA GLY A 233 -7.58 1.90 -22.32
C GLY A 233 -6.47 1.82 -23.38
N LYS A 234 -6.73 1.02 -24.42
CA LYS A 234 -5.79 0.81 -25.54
C LYS A 234 -5.63 2.03 -26.46
N TYR A 235 -6.67 2.86 -26.53
CA TYR A 235 -6.74 3.94 -27.52
C TYR A 235 -6.40 5.32 -26.96
N GLY A 236 -6.40 5.48 -25.63
CA GLY A 236 -6.09 6.74 -24.97
C GLY A 236 -4.63 7.16 -25.18
N LYS A 237 -4.43 8.44 -25.47
CA LYS A 237 -3.12 9.08 -25.64
C LYS A 237 -2.92 10.17 -24.62
N ARG A 238 -4.00 10.81 -24.19
CA ARG A 238 -3.98 11.92 -23.22
C ARG A 238 -3.97 11.41 -21.80
N PHE A 239 -3.26 12.13 -20.95
CA PHE A 239 -3.21 11.95 -19.51
C PHE A 239 -2.67 13.23 -18.89
N ILE A 240 -2.88 13.40 -17.59
CA ILE A 240 -2.32 14.53 -16.84
C ILE A 240 -0.83 14.25 -16.64
N HIS A 241 0.01 15.10 -17.23
CA HIS A 241 1.45 15.01 -17.07
C HIS A 241 1.86 15.06 -15.59
N HIS A 242 2.96 14.38 -15.21
CA HIS A 242 3.41 14.30 -13.82
C HIS A 242 3.65 15.69 -13.18
N ASN A 243 4.07 16.68 -13.97
CA ASN A 243 4.14 18.07 -13.49
C ASN A 243 2.79 18.65 -13.06
N GLY A 244 1.69 18.27 -13.71
CA GLY A 244 0.34 18.65 -13.26
C GLY A 244 0.01 18.10 -11.87
N HIS A 245 0.49 16.89 -11.55
CA HIS A 245 0.34 16.31 -10.21
C HIS A 245 1.12 17.12 -9.17
N ILE A 246 2.36 17.47 -9.48
CA ILE A 246 3.25 18.26 -8.60
C ILE A 246 2.65 19.65 -8.36
N LEU A 247 2.20 20.34 -9.41
CA LEU A 247 1.61 21.67 -9.30
C LEU A 247 0.32 21.66 -8.47
N MET A 248 -0.52 20.64 -8.62
CA MET A 248 -1.72 20.47 -7.79
C MET A 248 -1.35 20.26 -6.31
N MET A 249 -0.34 19.42 -6.03
CA MET A 249 0.16 19.25 -4.66
C MET A 249 0.71 20.58 -4.10
N ALA A 250 1.46 21.33 -4.91
CA ALA A 250 2.08 22.58 -4.51
C ALA A 250 1.04 23.67 -4.22
N ALA A 251 -0.05 23.72 -4.98
CA ALA A 251 -1.17 24.63 -4.72
C ALA A 251 -1.88 24.36 -3.38
N VAL A 252 -1.87 23.11 -2.90
CA VAL A 252 -2.56 22.70 -1.67
C VAL A 252 -1.64 22.75 -0.44
N GLN A 253 -0.36 22.46 -0.62
CA GLN A 253 0.63 22.31 0.46
C GLN A 253 0.69 23.48 1.46
N PRO A 254 0.53 24.77 1.07
CA PRO A 254 0.59 25.91 1.99
C PRO A 254 -0.59 25.98 2.97
N PHE A 255 -1.71 25.33 2.64
CA PHE A 255 -2.93 25.37 3.46
C PHE A 255 -3.04 24.20 4.43
N ILE A 256 -2.03 23.33 4.47
CA ILE A 256 -2.00 22.18 5.38
C ILE A 256 -0.74 22.16 6.24
N SER A 257 -0.93 21.83 7.52
CA SER A 257 0.19 21.77 8.49
C SER A 257 1.08 20.55 8.25
N GLY A 258 0.51 19.42 7.85
CA GLY A 258 1.22 18.18 7.50
C GLY A 258 1.59 18.10 6.02
N ALA A 259 2.01 16.89 5.59
CA ALA A 259 2.35 16.58 4.21
C ALA A 259 1.15 16.06 3.39
N ILE A 260 1.38 15.80 2.11
CA ILE A 260 0.42 15.19 1.18
C ILE A 260 0.93 13.78 0.82
N SER A 261 0.16 12.76 1.17
CA SER A 261 0.42 11.38 0.76
C SER A 261 -0.33 11.07 -0.53
N LYS A 262 0.14 11.69 -1.61
CA LYS A 262 -0.38 11.52 -2.96
C LYS A 262 0.72 10.92 -3.84
N THR A 263 0.33 9.97 -4.69
CA THR A 263 1.22 9.41 -5.70
C THR A 263 1.23 10.26 -6.98
N ILE A 264 2.43 10.49 -7.53
CA ILE A 264 2.66 11.05 -8.85
C ILE A 264 2.80 9.85 -9.81
N ASN A 265 1.77 9.65 -10.64
CA ASN A 265 1.79 8.59 -11.63
C ASN A 265 2.58 9.06 -12.85
N MET A 266 3.44 8.18 -13.34
CA MET A 266 4.33 8.41 -14.47
C MET A 266 4.19 7.22 -15.43
N PRO A 267 4.12 7.45 -16.75
CA PRO A 267 4.06 6.36 -17.70
C PRO A 267 5.41 5.60 -17.76
N ASN A 268 5.40 4.40 -18.36
CA ASN A 268 6.56 3.51 -18.36
C ASN A 268 7.79 4.14 -19.05
N GLU A 269 7.56 4.91 -20.10
CA GLU A 269 8.58 5.57 -20.93
C GLU A 269 9.34 6.73 -20.25
N VAL A 270 8.97 7.12 -19.02
CA VAL A 270 9.63 8.19 -18.27
C VAL A 270 11.09 7.84 -17.95
N THR A 271 11.99 8.81 -18.18
CA THR A 271 13.43 8.63 -18.00
C THR A 271 13.90 8.95 -16.57
N VAL A 272 15.18 8.71 -16.29
CA VAL A 272 15.79 9.06 -15.00
C VAL A 272 15.83 10.58 -14.83
N GLU A 273 16.08 11.32 -15.91
CA GLU A 273 16.13 12.77 -15.94
C GLU A 273 14.76 13.38 -15.59
N ASP A 274 13.68 12.83 -16.14
CA ASP A 274 12.31 13.25 -15.80
C ASP A 274 12.02 13.05 -14.30
N ILE A 275 12.49 11.94 -13.73
CA ILE A 275 12.35 11.66 -12.29
C ILE A 275 13.17 12.66 -11.46
N GLU A 276 14.40 12.95 -11.87
CA GLU A 276 15.24 13.97 -11.21
C GLU A 276 14.56 15.34 -11.25
N GLU A 277 14.02 15.74 -12.41
CA GLU A 277 13.29 17.00 -12.59
C GLU A 277 12.05 17.05 -11.70
N ALA A 278 11.31 15.95 -11.57
CA ALA A 278 10.15 15.86 -10.67
C ALA A 278 10.54 16.06 -9.20
N TYR A 279 11.66 15.46 -8.75
CA TYR A 279 12.18 15.67 -7.39
C TYR A 279 12.61 17.12 -7.17
N ARG A 280 13.37 17.68 -8.11
CA ARG A 280 13.85 19.06 -8.05
C ARG A 280 12.70 20.06 -8.01
N THR A 281 11.75 19.93 -8.93
CA THR A 281 10.56 20.80 -9.01
C THR A 281 9.72 20.72 -7.73
N SER A 282 9.53 19.51 -7.19
CA SER A 282 8.80 19.33 -5.94
C SER A 282 9.48 20.02 -4.76
N TRP A 283 10.82 19.91 -4.68
CA TRP A 283 11.62 20.60 -3.66
C TRP A 283 11.56 22.12 -3.82
N GLU A 284 11.74 22.64 -5.03
CA GLU A 284 11.69 24.09 -5.33
C GLU A 284 10.32 24.71 -4.96
N LEU A 285 9.23 23.96 -5.16
CA LEU A 285 7.87 24.37 -4.82
C LEU A 285 7.51 24.14 -3.34
N GLY A 286 8.45 23.69 -2.50
CA GLY A 286 8.25 23.53 -1.07
C GLY A 286 7.34 22.36 -0.67
N LEU A 287 7.24 21.32 -1.52
CA LEU A 287 6.53 20.09 -1.14
C LEU A 287 7.25 19.37 -0.01
N LYS A 288 6.48 18.99 1.03
CA LYS A 288 7.03 18.33 2.23
C LYS A 288 7.31 16.84 2.00
N ALA A 289 6.60 16.24 1.04
CA ALA A 289 6.76 14.84 0.66
C ALA A 289 6.29 14.63 -0.77
N MET A 290 6.86 13.63 -1.44
CA MET A 290 6.39 13.15 -2.74
C MET A 290 6.59 11.63 -2.82
N ALA A 291 5.69 10.96 -3.54
CA ALA A 291 5.81 9.56 -3.88
C ALA A 291 5.62 9.42 -5.39
N ILE A 292 6.54 8.72 -6.05
CA ILE A 292 6.45 8.45 -7.49
C ILE A 292 6.02 7.00 -7.70
N TYR A 293 5.17 6.80 -8.70
CA TYR A 293 4.88 5.50 -9.26
C TYR A 293 5.07 5.56 -10.77
N ARG A 294 6.04 4.81 -11.28
CA ARG A 294 6.25 4.63 -12.71
C ARG A 294 5.55 3.34 -13.15
N ASP A 295 4.76 3.42 -14.20
CA ASP A 295 4.04 2.26 -14.70
C ASP A 295 5.01 1.10 -15.05
N GLY A 296 4.59 -0.13 -14.76
CA GLY A 296 5.43 -1.34 -14.87
C GLY A 296 6.51 -1.51 -13.79
N SER A 297 6.68 -0.58 -12.84
CA SER A 297 7.71 -0.72 -11.79
C SER A 297 7.35 -1.70 -10.67
N LYS A 298 6.16 -2.31 -10.70
CA LYS A 298 5.70 -3.34 -9.76
C LYS A 298 5.05 -4.50 -10.52
N ALA A 299 5.36 -5.73 -10.12
CA ALA A 299 4.83 -6.96 -10.74
C ALA A 299 3.32 -7.18 -10.55
N ALA A 300 2.69 -6.48 -9.60
CA ALA A 300 1.25 -6.55 -9.39
C ALA A 300 0.71 -5.16 -9.04
N GLN A 301 -0.30 -4.73 -9.81
CA GLN A 301 -0.96 -3.45 -9.60
C GLN A 301 -2.38 -3.65 -9.04
N PRO A 302 -2.84 -2.82 -8.09
CA PRO A 302 -4.20 -2.90 -7.57
C PRO A 302 -5.28 -2.53 -8.59
N LEU A 303 -4.94 -1.63 -9.51
CA LEU A 303 -5.81 -1.09 -10.56
C LEU A 303 -5.03 -1.05 -11.86
N ASN A 304 -5.67 -1.47 -12.95
CA ASN A 304 -5.13 -1.35 -14.31
C ASN A 304 -6.06 -0.49 -15.17
N SER A 305 -5.46 0.31 -16.07
CA SER A 305 -6.18 1.08 -17.11
C SER A 305 -6.23 0.36 -18.46
N THR A 306 -5.47 -0.72 -18.61
CA THR A 306 -5.44 -1.60 -19.78
C THR A 306 -5.54 -3.06 -19.38
N ALA A 307 -6.04 -3.88 -20.31
CA ALA A 307 -5.71 -5.29 -20.32
C ALA A 307 -4.22 -5.42 -20.61
N ASP A 308 -3.44 -6.08 -19.76
CA ASP A 308 -2.20 -6.67 -20.25
C ASP A 308 -2.60 -7.66 -21.35
N GLU A 309 -2.42 -7.26 -22.62
CA GLU A 309 -2.37 -8.21 -23.71
C GLU A 309 -1.07 -8.98 -23.48
N GLY A 310 -1.18 -10.19 -22.94
CA GLY A 310 -0.08 -11.14 -22.89
C GLY A 310 0.32 -11.60 -24.29
N GLU A 311 0.81 -10.66 -25.11
CA GLU A 311 1.95 -10.85 -25.99
C GLU A 311 3.01 -9.90 -25.43
N HIS A 312 3.71 -10.36 -24.39
CA HIS A 312 4.88 -9.66 -23.87
C HIS A 312 5.87 -9.52 -25.02
N ASP A 313 6.21 -8.27 -25.40
CA ASP A 313 7.31 -8.02 -26.31
C ASP A 313 8.60 -8.51 -25.63
N GLU A 314 9.11 -9.65 -26.10
CA GLU A 314 10.30 -10.31 -25.56
C GLU A 314 11.55 -9.40 -25.56
N GLU A 315 11.52 -8.26 -26.26
CA GLU A 315 12.64 -7.32 -26.35
C GLU A 315 12.73 -6.39 -25.13
N GLU A 316 11.62 -5.95 -24.54
CA GLU A 316 11.64 -5.09 -23.33
C GLU A 316 11.96 -5.90 -22.07
N GLU A 317 11.44 -7.14 -21.99
CA GLU A 317 11.80 -8.07 -20.92
C GLU A 317 13.29 -8.45 -21.02
N LYS A 318 13.83 -8.63 -22.24
CA LYS A 318 15.28 -8.84 -22.45
C LYS A 318 16.11 -7.67 -21.97
N ALA A 319 15.72 -6.42 -22.24
CA ALA A 319 16.52 -5.25 -21.87
C ALA A 319 16.61 -5.02 -20.35
N VAL A 320 15.50 -5.21 -19.62
CA VAL A 320 15.46 -5.08 -18.15
C VAL A 320 16.15 -6.28 -17.49
N THR A 321 15.94 -7.48 -18.03
CA THR A 321 16.60 -8.70 -17.53
C THR A 321 18.10 -8.66 -17.81
N GLU A 322 18.55 -8.15 -18.96
CA GLU A 322 19.96 -7.96 -19.30
C GLU A 322 20.64 -6.90 -18.42
N ALA A 323 19.96 -5.82 -18.05
CA ALA A 323 20.51 -4.81 -17.13
C ALA A 323 20.68 -5.37 -15.70
N VAL A 324 19.67 -6.10 -15.21
CA VAL A 324 19.71 -6.77 -13.90
C VAL A 324 20.69 -7.95 -13.90
N GLU A 325 20.85 -8.65 -15.03
CA GLU A 325 21.83 -9.74 -15.18
C GLU A 325 23.26 -9.22 -15.34
N GLN A 326 23.47 -8.05 -15.95
CA GLN A 326 24.80 -7.41 -16.02
C GLN A 326 25.33 -7.04 -14.62
N GLU A 327 24.47 -6.59 -13.70
CA GLU A 327 24.86 -6.37 -12.30
C GLU A 327 25.08 -7.68 -11.53
N LYS A 328 24.28 -8.72 -11.80
CA LYS A 328 24.41 -10.05 -11.16
C LYS A 328 25.63 -10.87 -11.61
N GLN A 329 26.20 -10.58 -12.78
CA GLN A 329 27.34 -11.30 -13.37
C GLN A 329 28.69 -11.03 -12.68
N ILE A 330 28.75 -10.15 -11.69
CA ILE A 330 30.00 -9.78 -11.00
C ILE A 330 30.45 -10.87 -10.01
N HIS A 331 29.54 -11.72 -9.50
CA HIS A 331 29.85 -12.62 -8.37
C HIS A 331 30.20 -14.08 -8.71
N TRP A 332 29.91 -14.59 -9.91
CA TRP A 332 30.14 -16.02 -10.22
C TRP A 332 30.92 -16.32 -11.51
N GLY A 333 31.44 -15.29 -12.18
CA GLY A 333 32.05 -15.47 -13.50
C GLY A 333 31.01 -15.78 -14.58
N LYS A 334 31.38 -15.52 -15.83
CA LYS A 334 30.47 -15.48 -16.99
C LYS A 334 29.74 -16.81 -17.23
N ILE A 335 28.54 -16.98 -16.69
CA ILE A 335 27.59 -18.01 -17.14
C ILE A 335 26.78 -17.41 -18.29
N PRO A 336 26.76 -18.00 -19.50
CA PRO A 336 25.94 -17.53 -20.61
C PRO A 336 24.45 -17.54 -20.25
N ALA A 337 23.73 -16.47 -20.59
CA ALA A 337 22.28 -16.38 -20.42
C ALA A 337 21.56 -17.56 -21.12
N GLY A 338 20.51 -18.08 -20.50
CA GLY A 338 19.69 -19.18 -21.04
C GLY A 338 20.19 -20.60 -20.76
N ILE A 339 21.32 -20.78 -20.08
CA ILE A 339 21.81 -22.10 -19.64
C ILE A 339 21.32 -22.38 -18.23
N SER A 340 20.58 -23.48 -18.02
CA SER A 340 20.17 -23.86 -16.66
C SER A 340 21.38 -24.35 -15.84
N PRO A 341 21.35 -24.25 -14.49
CA PRO A 341 22.41 -24.82 -13.64
C PRO A 341 22.69 -26.29 -13.97
N THR A 342 21.66 -27.07 -14.31
CA THR A 342 21.79 -28.47 -14.73
C THR A 342 22.61 -28.63 -16.01
N GLN A 343 22.39 -27.77 -17.01
CA GLN A 343 23.15 -27.78 -18.26
C GLN A 343 24.60 -27.33 -18.05
N ALA A 344 24.82 -26.31 -17.21
CA ALA A 344 26.16 -25.85 -16.84
C ALA A 344 26.96 -26.97 -16.12
N TYR A 345 26.33 -27.70 -15.21
CA TYR A 345 26.97 -28.80 -14.48
C TYR A 345 27.29 -29.99 -15.39
N ALA A 346 26.42 -30.28 -16.36
CA ALA A 346 26.65 -31.30 -17.38
C ALA A 346 27.83 -30.95 -18.32
N GLN A 347 28.12 -29.66 -18.48
CA GLN A 347 29.27 -29.15 -19.25
C GLN A 347 30.56 -29.02 -18.40
N GLY A 348 30.55 -29.52 -17.15
CA GLY A 348 31.73 -29.59 -16.30
C GLY A 348 31.94 -28.40 -15.37
N MET A 349 31.04 -27.40 -15.37
CA MET A 349 31.08 -26.29 -14.41
C MET A 349 30.53 -26.74 -13.06
N GLN A 350 31.32 -27.42 -12.24
CA GLN A 350 30.90 -27.79 -10.88
C GLN A 350 31.10 -26.58 -9.95
N PRO A 351 30.06 -26.08 -9.27
CA PRO A 351 30.21 -24.96 -8.38
C PRO A 351 31.03 -25.38 -7.16
N PRO A 352 32.07 -24.63 -6.75
CA PRO A 352 32.76 -24.92 -5.50
C PRO A 352 31.77 -24.80 -4.35
N ARG A 353 31.70 -25.86 -3.52
CA ARG A 353 31.05 -25.79 -2.22
C ARG A 353 32.07 -25.37 -1.18
N PHE A 354 31.82 -24.26 -0.51
CA PHE A 354 32.64 -23.74 0.57
C PHE A 354 32.33 -24.51 1.86
N LEU A 355 33.16 -25.49 2.20
CA LEU A 355 32.98 -26.30 3.40
C LEU A 355 33.30 -25.50 4.66
N LEU A 356 32.40 -25.56 5.64
CA LEU A 356 32.62 -24.95 6.95
C LEU A 356 33.65 -25.73 7.78
N PRO A 357 34.44 -25.05 8.64
CA PRO A 357 35.38 -25.71 9.52
C PRO A 357 34.67 -26.63 10.54
N PRO A 358 35.35 -27.65 11.09
CA PRO A 358 34.76 -28.55 12.09
C PRO A 358 34.36 -27.86 13.41
N LYS A 359 35.03 -26.75 13.76
CA LYS A 359 34.72 -25.89 14.91
C LYS A 359 34.38 -24.51 14.40
N ARG A 360 33.19 -24.00 14.75
CA ARG A 360 32.62 -22.77 14.20
C ARG A 360 32.33 -21.76 15.30
N ARG A 361 32.41 -20.48 14.96
CA ARG A 361 31.86 -19.38 15.76
C ARG A 361 30.43 -19.09 15.28
N GLY A 362 29.70 -18.29 16.04
CA GLY A 362 28.31 -17.94 15.76
C GLY A 362 27.60 -17.52 17.03
N PHE A 363 26.36 -17.05 16.88
CA PHE A 363 25.51 -16.67 18.00
C PHE A 363 24.35 -17.65 18.17
N ASN A 364 23.74 -17.61 19.35
CA ASN A 364 22.51 -18.31 19.67
C ASN A 364 21.54 -17.32 20.30
N GLN A 365 20.43 -17.09 19.61
CA GLN A 365 19.40 -16.13 20.02
C GLN A 365 18.10 -16.87 20.33
N GLU A 366 17.66 -16.76 21.59
CA GLU A 366 16.33 -17.18 22.02
C GLU A 366 15.34 -16.03 21.82
N ALA A 367 14.21 -16.29 21.19
CA ALA A 367 13.11 -15.33 21.11
C ALA A 367 11.74 -16.03 21.15
N ARG A 368 10.68 -15.24 21.32
CA ARG A 368 9.30 -15.70 21.13
C ARG A 368 8.64 -14.86 20.07
N VAL A 369 8.12 -15.48 19.01
CA VAL A 369 7.38 -14.80 17.94
C VAL A 369 5.91 -15.20 18.05
N GLY A 370 5.03 -14.24 18.32
CA GLY A 370 3.60 -14.53 18.49
C GLY A 370 3.32 -15.53 19.62
N GLY A 371 4.14 -15.54 20.67
CA GLY A 371 4.07 -16.50 21.78
C GLY A 371 4.84 -17.81 21.58
N HIS A 372 5.30 -18.11 20.36
CA HIS A 372 6.02 -19.34 20.02
C HIS A 372 7.52 -19.18 20.22
N LYS A 373 8.12 -20.10 20.98
CA LYS A 373 9.54 -20.00 21.37
C LYS A 373 10.45 -20.55 20.27
N VAL A 374 11.31 -19.69 19.73
CA VAL A 374 12.24 -19.92 18.62
C VAL A 374 13.68 -19.76 19.12
N TYR A 375 14.56 -20.64 18.64
CA TYR A 375 16.01 -20.54 18.81
C TYR A 375 16.67 -20.43 17.44
N LEU A 376 17.34 -19.30 17.19
CA LEU A 376 18.18 -19.11 16.01
C LEU A 376 19.64 -19.34 16.41
N ARG A 377 20.31 -20.29 15.74
CA ARG A 377 21.76 -20.49 15.89
C ARG A 377 22.45 -20.31 14.56
N THR A 378 23.63 -19.69 14.58
CA THR A 378 24.44 -19.47 13.38
C THR A 378 25.77 -20.20 13.45
N GLY A 379 26.33 -20.50 12.29
CA GLY A 379 27.69 -21.03 12.14
C GLY A 379 28.45 -20.21 11.10
N GLU A 380 29.61 -19.71 11.49
CA GLU A 380 30.43 -18.78 10.73
C GLU A 380 31.71 -19.45 10.19
N TYR A 381 32.23 -18.90 9.10
CA TYR A 381 33.59 -19.09 8.63
C TYR A 381 34.59 -18.32 9.52
N GLU A 382 35.90 -18.54 9.31
CA GLU A 382 36.94 -17.92 10.15
C GLU A 382 36.99 -16.39 10.04
N ASP A 383 36.49 -15.83 8.95
CA ASP A 383 36.40 -14.40 8.65
C ASP A 383 35.15 -13.73 9.24
N GLY A 384 34.25 -14.49 9.87
CA GLY A 384 32.98 -14.00 10.41
C GLY A 384 31.82 -14.05 9.41
N THR A 385 32.04 -14.52 8.19
CA THR A 385 30.97 -14.70 7.19
C THR A 385 30.02 -15.82 7.63
N LEU A 386 28.71 -15.61 7.49
CA LEU A 386 27.70 -16.62 7.81
C LEU A 386 27.72 -17.78 6.80
N GLY A 387 27.77 -19.03 7.28
CA GLY A 387 27.72 -20.20 6.40
C GLY A 387 26.65 -21.25 6.74
N GLU A 388 26.05 -21.20 7.93
CA GLU A 388 24.90 -22.04 8.27
C GLU A 388 23.98 -21.39 9.31
N ILE A 389 22.71 -21.78 9.28
CA ILE A 389 21.69 -21.39 10.25
C ILE A 389 20.94 -22.63 10.74
N PHE A 390 20.48 -22.58 12.00
CA PHE A 390 19.58 -23.56 12.59
C PHE A 390 18.41 -22.85 13.25
N ILE A 391 17.21 -23.37 12.99
CA ILE A 391 15.96 -22.85 13.55
C ILE A 391 15.31 -23.98 14.36
N ASP A 392 15.30 -23.82 15.68
CA ASP A 392 14.68 -24.77 16.61
C ASP A 392 13.42 -24.15 17.24
N LEU A 393 12.35 -24.94 17.34
CA LEU A 393 11.10 -24.56 18.01
C LEU A 393 10.90 -25.37 19.29
N ALA A 394 10.46 -24.71 20.37
CA ALA A 394 10.08 -25.39 21.60
C ALA A 394 8.56 -25.59 21.69
N LYS A 395 8.14 -26.83 21.98
CA LYS A 395 6.73 -27.23 22.23
C LYS A 395 5.77 -27.15 21.03
N GLU A 396 6.30 -27.17 19.80
CA GLU A 396 5.51 -27.20 18.56
C GLU A 396 5.37 -28.61 17.96
N GLY A 397 4.38 -28.79 17.08
CA GLY A 397 4.15 -30.05 16.36
C GLY A 397 5.35 -30.47 15.49
N ALA A 398 5.58 -31.78 15.38
CA ALA A 398 6.71 -32.36 14.64
C ALA A 398 6.80 -31.87 13.17
N THR A 399 5.66 -31.56 12.55
CA THR A 399 5.56 -31.05 11.18
C THR A 399 6.24 -29.69 11.00
N LEU A 400 5.89 -28.70 11.82
CA LEU A 400 6.45 -27.33 11.71
C LEU A 400 7.95 -27.32 12.02
N LYS A 401 8.36 -28.05 13.05
CA LYS A 401 9.78 -28.25 13.37
C LYS A 401 10.55 -28.89 12.22
N GLY A 402 9.97 -29.91 11.58
CA GLY A 402 10.56 -30.58 10.42
C GLY A 402 10.75 -29.63 9.23
N ILE A 403 9.71 -28.86 8.90
CA ILE A 403 9.76 -27.89 7.78
C ILE A 403 10.83 -26.82 8.02
N LEU A 404 10.87 -26.20 9.21
CA LEU A 404 11.88 -25.18 9.53
C LEU A 404 13.30 -25.75 9.56
N SER A 405 13.47 -27.00 10.00
CA SER A 405 14.77 -27.69 9.94
C SER A 405 15.22 -27.92 8.49
N CYS A 406 14.33 -28.42 7.63
CA CYS A 406 14.62 -28.59 6.21
C CYS A 406 14.93 -27.26 5.52
N PHE A 407 14.19 -26.21 5.87
CA PHE A 407 14.41 -24.86 5.36
C PHE A 407 15.76 -24.30 5.78
N ALA A 408 16.13 -24.40 7.06
CA ALA A 408 17.42 -23.97 7.57
C ALA A 408 18.58 -24.71 6.89
N ILE A 409 18.43 -26.01 6.60
CA ILE A 409 19.40 -26.80 5.81
C ILE A 409 19.51 -26.29 4.37
N ALA A 410 18.38 -25.95 3.73
CA ALA A 410 18.39 -25.43 2.36
C ALA A 410 19.12 -24.09 2.26
N VAL A 411 18.83 -23.15 3.18
CA VAL A 411 19.51 -21.85 3.27
C VAL A 411 21.00 -22.04 3.54
N SER A 412 21.36 -22.89 4.51
CA SER A 412 22.75 -23.20 4.83
C SER A 412 23.51 -23.78 3.63
N LYS A 413 22.86 -24.65 2.84
CA LYS A 413 23.46 -25.14 1.59
C LYS A 413 23.62 -24.02 0.57
N GLY A 414 22.61 -23.17 0.39
CA GLY A 414 22.70 -22.02 -0.52
C GLY A 414 23.89 -21.11 -0.20
N LEU A 415 24.05 -20.74 1.08
CA LEU A 415 25.21 -19.97 1.56
C LEU A 415 26.55 -20.67 1.23
N GLN A 416 26.64 -21.98 1.48
CA GLN A 416 27.84 -22.77 1.17
C GLN A 416 28.10 -22.95 -0.34
N TYR A 417 27.12 -22.70 -1.20
CA TYR A 417 27.27 -22.69 -2.65
C TYR A 417 27.43 -21.27 -3.22
N GLY A 418 27.62 -20.27 -2.36
CA GLY A 418 27.96 -18.90 -2.76
C GLY A 418 26.77 -17.99 -3.00
N VAL A 419 25.55 -18.37 -2.59
CA VAL A 419 24.41 -17.45 -2.62
C VAL A 419 24.63 -16.36 -1.56
N PRO A 420 24.62 -15.06 -1.91
CA PRO A 420 24.79 -13.98 -0.95
C PRO A 420 23.71 -14.01 0.15
N LEU A 421 24.08 -13.66 1.39
CA LEU A 421 23.11 -13.55 2.49
C LEU A 421 22.04 -12.48 2.20
N GLU A 422 22.42 -11.39 1.54
CA GLU A 422 21.53 -10.30 1.15
C GLU A 422 20.32 -10.78 0.34
N GLU A 423 20.55 -11.66 -0.65
CA GLU A 423 19.48 -12.27 -1.45
C GLU A 423 18.46 -13.02 -0.60
N PHE A 424 18.92 -13.74 0.43
CA PHE A 424 18.02 -14.42 1.35
C PHE A 424 17.28 -13.45 2.27
N VAL A 425 17.94 -12.39 2.73
CA VAL A 425 17.30 -11.36 3.57
C VAL A 425 16.21 -10.63 2.77
N ASP A 426 16.49 -10.22 1.54
CA ASP A 426 15.50 -9.54 0.68
C ASP A 426 14.34 -10.44 0.30
N THR A 427 14.60 -11.72 0.03
CA THR A 427 13.55 -12.68 -0.36
C THR A 427 12.60 -12.99 0.81
N PHE A 428 13.15 -13.17 2.01
CA PHE A 428 12.41 -13.77 3.12
C PHE A 428 11.95 -12.80 4.21
N THR A 429 12.40 -11.54 4.19
CA THR A 429 11.82 -10.50 5.04
C THR A 429 10.40 -10.14 4.57
N PHE A 430 9.57 -9.69 5.51
CA PHE A 430 8.15 -9.33 5.35
C PHE A 430 7.19 -10.45 4.93
N GLN A 431 7.68 -11.66 4.67
CA GLN A 431 6.85 -12.84 4.40
C GLN A 431 5.91 -13.14 5.58
N THR A 432 4.63 -13.27 5.27
CA THR A 432 3.56 -13.31 6.28
C THR A 432 2.92 -14.69 6.38
N PHE A 433 3.03 -15.34 7.54
CA PHE A 433 2.31 -16.56 7.90
C PHE A 433 2.42 -16.84 9.40
N GLU A 434 1.51 -17.66 9.95
CA GLU A 434 1.54 -18.03 11.37
C GLU A 434 2.67 -19.04 11.66
N PRO A 435 3.36 -18.92 12.81
CA PRO A 435 3.18 -17.92 13.86
C PRO A 435 3.77 -16.53 13.57
N ARG A 436 3.01 -15.48 13.90
CA ARG A 436 3.40 -14.07 13.75
C ARG A 436 2.98 -13.23 14.95
N GLY A 437 3.58 -12.07 15.14
CA GLY A 437 3.20 -11.11 16.18
C GLY A 437 4.39 -10.56 16.94
N LEU A 438 4.14 -10.21 18.21
CA LEU A 438 5.14 -9.60 19.09
C LEU A 438 6.36 -10.52 19.22
N VAL A 439 7.54 -9.93 19.15
CA VAL A 439 8.82 -10.59 19.36
C VAL A 439 9.35 -10.25 20.74
N GLU A 440 9.47 -11.26 21.60
CA GLU A 440 10.10 -11.15 22.91
C GLU A 440 11.48 -11.81 22.88
N GLY A 441 12.43 -11.30 23.68
CA GLY A 441 13.77 -11.88 23.81
C GLY A 441 14.81 -11.37 22.82
N HIS A 442 14.43 -10.64 21.76
CA HIS A 442 15.36 -9.93 20.87
C HIS A 442 15.46 -8.43 21.24
N PRO A 443 16.66 -7.84 21.33
CA PRO A 443 16.84 -6.43 21.69
C PRO A 443 16.26 -5.47 20.63
N ASN A 444 16.48 -5.76 19.35
CA ASN A 444 16.15 -4.86 18.23
C ASN A 444 14.82 -5.13 17.51
N ILE A 445 14.47 -6.40 17.33
CA ILE A 445 13.26 -6.80 16.61
C ILE A 445 12.13 -7.01 17.61
N LYS A 446 11.06 -6.23 17.49
CA LYS A 446 9.91 -6.24 18.42
C LYS A 446 8.63 -6.80 17.81
N MET A 447 8.54 -6.88 16.49
CA MET A 447 7.38 -7.41 15.77
C MET A 447 7.85 -8.14 14.51
N ALA A 448 7.24 -9.29 14.21
CA ALA A 448 7.54 -10.05 13.00
C ALA A 448 6.26 -10.64 12.37
N ASN A 449 6.25 -10.72 11.05
CA ASN A 449 5.14 -11.23 10.23
C ASN A 449 5.15 -12.76 10.09
N SER A 450 6.24 -13.41 10.49
CA SER A 450 6.39 -14.86 10.62
C SER A 450 7.67 -15.18 11.41
N ILE A 451 7.90 -16.45 11.76
CA ILE A 451 9.19 -16.92 12.30
C ILE A 451 10.33 -16.69 11.29
N ILE A 452 10.07 -16.91 10.00
CA ILE A 452 11.08 -16.74 8.95
C ILE A 452 11.43 -15.27 8.76
N ASP A 453 10.43 -14.38 8.75
CA ASP A 453 10.63 -12.93 8.75
C ASP A 453 11.52 -12.49 9.93
N TYR A 454 11.22 -12.97 11.14
CA TYR A 454 12.06 -12.71 12.31
C TYR A 454 13.51 -13.17 12.11
N VAL A 455 13.72 -14.40 11.63
CA VAL A 455 15.06 -14.96 11.42
C VAL A 455 15.86 -14.11 10.44
N PHE A 456 15.30 -13.76 9.28
CA PHE A 456 16.06 -13.01 8.27
C PHE A 456 16.26 -11.54 8.61
N ARG A 457 15.34 -10.92 9.36
CA ARG A 457 15.62 -9.60 9.94
C ARG A 457 16.76 -9.68 10.95
N ALA A 458 16.80 -10.70 11.80
CA ALA A 458 17.88 -10.86 12.78
C ALA A 458 19.24 -11.06 12.07
N LEU A 459 19.27 -11.90 11.03
CA LEU A 459 20.48 -12.09 10.22
C LEU A 459 20.90 -10.82 9.46
N GLY A 460 19.95 -10.05 8.92
CA GLY A 460 20.23 -8.79 8.24
C GLY A 460 20.79 -7.72 9.18
N VAL A 461 20.25 -7.62 10.40
CA VAL A 461 20.75 -6.67 11.42
C VAL A 461 22.15 -7.06 11.90
N GLU A 462 22.39 -8.35 12.17
CA GLU A 462 23.67 -8.83 12.74
C GLU A 462 24.80 -8.91 11.72
N TYR A 463 24.55 -9.41 10.50
CA TYR A 463 25.61 -9.66 9.51
C TYR A 463 25.69 -8.60 8.40
N LEU A 464 24.56 -7.97 8.01
CA LEU A 464 24.52 -7.00 6.91
C LEU A 464 24.42 -5.56 7.38
N GLN A 465 24.35 -5.34 8.69
CA GLN A 465 24.18 -4.02 9.29
C GLN A 465 22.92 -3.26 8.82
N ARG A 466 21.87 -4.01 8.45
CA ARG A 466 20.60 -3.47 7.99
C ARG A 466 19.69 -3.04 9.14
N ASP A 467 20.00 -1.86 9.68
CA ASP A 467 19.27 -1.29 10.83
C ASP A 467 17.82 -0.91 10.48
N ASP A 468 17.51 -0.75 9.19
CA ASP A 468 16.16 -0.55 8.65
C ASP A 468 15.21 -1.72 8.97
N LEU A 469 15.76 -2.92 9.20
CA LEU A 469 14.99 -4.12 9.53
C LEU A 469 14.65 -4.22 11.03
N ALA A 470 15.25 -3.36 11.87
CA ALA A 470 15.01 -3.31 13.31
C ALA A 470 14.01 -2.21 13.69
N GLN A 471 13.11 -2.51 14.64
CA GLN A 471 12.24 -1.47 15.21
C GLN A 471 12.94 -0.66 16.30
N VAL A 472 13.93 -1.25 16.98
CA VAL A 472 14.80 -0.56 17.94
C VAL A 472 16.22 -0.63 17.39
N PRO A 473 16.84 0.50 17.03
CA PRO A 473 18.19 0.52 16.48
C PRO A 473 19.21 -0.19 17.39
N PRO A 474 20.15 -0.99 16.83
CA PRO A 474 21.19 -1.65 17.62
C PRO A 474 22.24 -0.66 18.13
N VAL A 475 22.71 -0.89 19.36
CA VAL A 475 23.83 -0.16 19.94
C VAL A 475 25.10 -0.92 19.61
N ARG A 476 26.00 -0.33 18.82
CA ARG A 476 27.27 -0.95 18.40
C ARG A 476 28.46 -0.37 19.17
N GLU A 477 29.41 -1.23 19.56
CA GLU A 477 30.64 -0.78 20.23
C GLU A 477 31.44 0.17 19.32
N GLY A 478 31.78 1.36 19.84
CA GLY A 478 32.50 2.40 19.10
C GLY A 478 31.62 3.46 18.45
N GLN A 479 30.29 3.29 18.45
CA GLN A 479 29.34 4.38 18.18
C GLN A 479 28.83 4.93 19.51
N LEU A 480 29.05 6.23 19.75
CA LEU A 480 28.38 6.91 20.86
C LEU A 480 26.87 6.74 20.65
N PRO A 481 26.09 6.37 21.68
CA PRO A 481 24.64 6.32 21.54
C PRO A 481 24.18 7.71 21.08
N GLU A 482 23.49 7.77 19.95
CA GLU A 482 22.81 9.01 19.59
C GLU A 482 21.89 9.37 20.76
N PRO A 483 21.96 10.62 21.27
CA PRO A 483 21.09 11.01 22.36
C PRO A 483 19.64 10.76 21.92
N PRO A 484 18.77 10.30 22.82
CA PRO A 484 17.35 10.18 22.48
C PRO A 484 16.90 11.54 21.96
N LYS A 485 16.34 11.57 20.73
CA LYS A 485 15.71 12.77 20.19
C LYS A 485 14.49 13.11 21.05
N GLY A 486 14.74 13.81 22.15
CA GLY A 486 13.75 14.40 23.04
C GLY A 486 13.79 15.90 22.89
N LEU A 487 12.73 16.47 22.30
CA LEU A 487 12.03 17.72 22.66
C LEU A 487 12.83 19.00 23.03
N ALA A 488 14.13 19.11 22.76
CA ALA A 488 14.93 20.29 23.09
C ALA A 488 15.74 20.85 21.91
N VAL A 489 15.20 20.73 20.68
CA VAL A 489 15.61 21.56 19.53
C VAL A 489 14.50 22.56 19.15
N GLU A 490 13.40 22.61 19.91
CA GLU A 490 12.41 23.70 19.90
C GLU A 490 12.64 24.65 21.09
N ALA A 491 13.75 25.38 21.06
CA ALA A 491 13.88 26.69 21.69
C ALA A 491 15.21 27.26 21.21
N GLY A 492 15.17 28.03 20.13
CA GLY A 492 16.32 28.77 19.63
C GLY A 492 16.78 29.83 20.64
N VAL A 493 17.56 29.43 21.64
CA VAL A 493 18.35 30.34 22.46
C VAL A 493 19.81 30.10 22.12
N GLN A 494 20.32 30.91 21.21
CA GLN A 494 21.73 31.00 20.91
C GLN A 494 22.38 31.86 22.00
N LEU A 495 23.08 31.23 22.94
CA LEU A 495 24.03 31.94 23.80
C LEU A 495 25.44 31.57 23.34
N GLY A 496 26.17 32.62 22.95
CA GLY A 496 27.50 32.55 22.36
C GLY A 496 28.55 31.93 23.29
N LEU A 497 29.62 31.46 22.66
CA LEU A 497 30.85 31.09 23.33
C LEU A 497 31.40 32.30 24.11
N ASP A 498 31.70 32.13 25.39
CA ASP A 498 33.09 32.12 25.91
C ASP A 498 33.10 32.03 27.44
N ASP A 499 34.18 31.42 27.94
CA ASP A 499 34.71 31.41 29.32
C ASP A 499 34.30 30.32 30.34
N ALA A 500 35.36 29.58 30.71
CA ALA A 500 35.75 29.12 32.04
C ALA A 500 35.25 27.76 32.58
N ILE A 501 36.10 26.75 32.35
CA ILE A 501 36.67 25.79 33.32
C ILE A 501 36.08 25.85 34.75
N ALA A 502 35.52 24.72 35.24
CA ALA A 502 35.93 24.09 36.51
C ALA A 502 35.22 22.74 36.73
N GLU A 503 36.01 21.74 37.08
CA GLU A 503 35.63 20.42 37.58
C GLU A 503 34.66 20.48 38.78
N LYS A 504 33.69 19.56 38.83
CA LYS A 504 33.44 18.73 40.02
C LYS A 504 32.43 17.62 39.79
N GLU A 505 32.75 16.51 40.44
CA GLU A 505 32.16 15.18 40.37
C GLU A 505 31.30 14.92 41.64
N VAL A 506 30.35 13.98 41.53
CA VAL A 506 29.70 13.13 42.57
C VAL A 506 28.48 13.65 43.40
N ASP A 507 27.51 12.72 43.52
CA ASP A 507 26.47 12.47 44.55
C ASP A 507 25.04 13.01 44.39
N LEU A 508 24.11 12.13 43.98
CA LEU A 508 22.70 12.11 44.41
C LEU A 508 22.01 10.77 44.05
N VAL A 509 22.43 9.70 44.72
CA VAL A 509 21.64 8.46 44.86
C VAL A 509 21.48 8.20 46.35
N LYS A 510 20.37 8.66 46.98
CA LYS A 510 19.97 8.16 48.31
C LYS A 510 18.59 8.52 48.90
N GLU A 511 17.63 9.14 48.19
CA GLU A 511 16.42 9.64 48.89
C GLU A 511 15.05 9.31 48.26
N THR A 512 14.84 8.09 47.76
CA THR A 512 13.50 7.68 47.27
C THR A 512 13.05 6.26 47.62
N VAL A 513 13.69 5.59 48.59
CA VAL A 513 13.36 4.19 48.95
C VAL A 513 12.48 4.05 50.21
N GLU A 514 12.13 5.12 50.91
CA GLU A 514 11.20 5.02 52.06
C GLU A 514 9.99 5.93 51.81
N LEU A 515 8.85 5.37 51.36
CA LEU A 515 7.49 5.89 51.60
C LEU A 515 6.36 5.05 50.93
N LEU A 516 6.51 3.74 50.84
CA LEU A 516 5.41 2.83 50.50
C LEU A 516 5.33 1.72 51.55
N ASP A 517 4.58 1.97 52.62
CA ASP A 517 3.90 0.92 53.39
C ASP A 517 2.94 1.55 54.42
N LYS A 518 1.63 1.51 54.12
CA LYS A 518 0.55 0.94 54.97
C LYS A 518 -0.83 1.55 54.67
N GLU A 519 -1.76 0.66 54.37
CA GLU A 519 -3.23 0.85 54.35
C GLU A 519 -3.81 1.02 55.76
N GLU A 520 -4.98 1.67 55.89
CA GLU A 520 -6.25 1.04 56.35
C GLU A 520 -7.43 2.05 56.58
N VAL A 521 -8.56 1.76 55.90
CA VAL A 521 -9.98 1.65 56.36
C VAL A 521 -10.80 2.85 56.93
N THR A 522 -11.79 3.29 56.10
CA THR A 522 -13.22 3.74 56.21
C THR A 522 -13.93 3.98 57.58
N PRO A 523 -15.13 4.65 57.72
CA PRO A 523 -16.22 4.82 56.71
C PRO A 523 -17.05 6.15 56.73
N ALA A 524 -18.07 6.14 55.86
CA ALA A 524 -18.91 7.21 55.29
C ALA A 524 -20.01 7.85 56.16
N VAL A 525 -20.50 9.04 55.75
CA VAL A 525 -21.90 9.50 55.93
C VAL A 525 -22.40 10.27 54.68
N VAL A 526 -23.66 10.01 54.36
CA VAL A 526 -24.49 10.41 53.19
C VAL A 526 -25.18 11.77 53.42
N ALA A 527 -25.31 12.64 52.39
CA ALA A 527 -26.48 13.52 52.19
C ALA A 527 -26.53 14.19 50.79
N THR A 528 -27.75 14.36 50.29
CA THR A 528 -28.29 14.72 48.96
C THR A 528 -28.54 16.25 48.76
N PRO A 529 -29.07 16.76 47.61
CA PRO A 529 -28.56 17.96 46.91
C PRO A 529 -29.47 19.22 46.86
N ALA A 530 -28.94 20.27 46.18
CA ALA A 530 -29.58 21.40 45.43
C ALA A 530 -29.43 22.84 46.02
N PRO A 531 -29.72 23.94 45.29
CA PRO A 531 -29.12 24.41 44.02
C PRO A 531 -28.81 25.95 43.98
N ASN A 532 -28.24 26.42 42.86
CA ASN A 532 -28.21 27.80 42.30
C ASN A 532 -27.30 28.89 42.92
N GLY A 533 -26.61 29.62 42.03
CA GLY A 533 -26.14 30.99 42.28
C GLY A 533 -24.82 31.34 41.59
N ALA A 534 -24.83 32.34 40.73
CA ALA A 534 -23.73 32.74 39.87
C ALA A 534 -22.81 33.85 40.47
N VAL A 535 -21.64 34.01 39.83
CA VAL A 535 -20.84 35.24 39.62
C VAL A 535 -19.59 35.52 40.51
N THR A 536 -18.46 35.70 39.79
CA THR A 536 -17.20 36.47 39.99
C THR A 536 -16.05 36.06 40.93
N VAL A 537 -14.96 35.65 40.27
CA VAL A 537 -13.51 35.99 40.35
C VAL A 537 -12.94 36.70 41.60
N ALA A 538 -11.93 36.09 42.24
CA ALA A 538 -10.71 36.74 42.76
C ALA A 538 -9.59 35.71 43.06
N HIS A 539 -8.35 36.21 43.06
CA HIS A 539 -7.05 35.54 42.90
C HIS A 539 -6.52 34.66 44.06
N ALA A 540 -5.62 33.75 43.65
CA ALA A 540 -4.30 33.42 44.22
C ALA A 540 -4.10 32.01 44.80
N ALA A 541 -2.87 31.53 44.57
CA ALA A 541 -2.14 30.40 45.16
C ALA A 541 -2.18 29.06 44.42
N THR A 542 -1.07 28.85 43.73
CA THR A 542 -0.46 27.65 43.16
C THR A 542 -0.60 26.39 44.02
N ALA A 543 -1.21 25.35 43.46
CA ALA A 543 -0.99 23.96 43.84
C ALA A 543 -0.91 23.11 42.56
N THR A 544 0.23 22.47 42.36
CA THR A 544 0.53 21.53 41.29
C THR A 544 -0.36 20.29 41.38
N VAL A 545 -1.20 20.05 40.38
CA VAL A 545 -1.83 18.75 40.14
C VAL A 545 -1.31 18.25 38.80
N ALA A 546 -0.50 17.20 38.85
CA ALA A 546 -0.09 16.42 37.69
C ALA A 546 -1.32 15.72 37.11
N ALA A 547 -1.80 16.19 35.97
CA ALA A 547 -2.84 15.53 35.20
C ALA A 547 -2.22 14.39 34.37
N THR A 548 -2.65 13.18 34.71
CA THR A 548 -2.63 11.97 33.90
C THR A 548 -2.98 12.23 32.44
N LYS A 549 -2.19 11.64 31.53
CA LYS A 549 -2.45 11.63 30.09
C LYS A 549 -3.83 11.00 29.78
N PRO A 550 -4.56 11.48 28.76
CA PRO A 550 -5.82 10.89 28.34
C PRO A 550 -5.55 9.49 27.75
N VAL A 551 -6.23 8.49 28.32
CA VAL A 551 -6.30 7.13 27.81
C VAL A 551 -7.34 7.10 26.70
N ASP A 552 -6.99 6.45 25.59
CA ASP A 552 -7.88 6.22 24.45
C ASP A 552 -9.09 5.39 24.87
N VAL A 553 -10.28 6.00 24.87
CA VAL A 553 -11.53 5.43 25.39
C VAL A 553 -12.06 4.30 24.48
N LYS A 554 -11.46 4.09 23.29
CA LYS A 554 -11.86 3.00 22.38
C LYS A 554 -11.29 1.63 22.78
N ASP A 555 -10.06 1.57 23.31
CA ASP A 555 -9.40 0.28 23.62
C ASP A 555 -9.91 -0.38 24.91
N LEU A 556 -10.42 0.42 25.86
CA LEU A 556 -11.03 -0.10 27.09
C LEU A 556 -12.43 -0.68 26.85
N ALA A 557 -13.23 -0.09 25.95
CA ALA A 557 -14.55 -0.60 25.58
C ALA A 557 -14.50 -1.92 24.79
N LEU A 558 -13.40 -2.18 24.07
CA LEU A 558 -13.16 -3.43 23.34
C LEU A 558 -12.75 -4.58 24.28
N LYS A 559 -11.96 -4.30 25.33
CA LYS A 559 -11.56 -5.33 26.30
C LYS A 559 -12.70 -5.80 27.22
N GLU A 560 -13.62 -4.92 27.61
CA GLU A 560 -14.73 -5.30 28.50
C GLU A 560 -15.87 -6.07 27.78
N ASN A 561 -15.95 -6.04 26.44
CA ASN A 561 -17.03 -6.69 25.67
C ASN A 561 -16.65 -8.02 24.98
N MET A 562 -15.42 -8.49 25.14
CA MET A 562 -14.91 -9.69 24.43
C MET A 562 -14.85 -10.97 25.28
N GLY A 563 -15.28 -10.94 26.55
CA GLY A 563 -15.10 -12.05 27.49
C GLY A 563 -15.77 -13.38 27.09
N ASP A 564 -16.91 -13.34 26.40
CA ASP A 564 -17.73 -14.53 26.10
C ASP A 564 -18.35 -14.51 24.68
N ALA A 565 -17.75 -13.81 23.72
CA ALA A 565 -18.33 -13.72 22.37
C ALA A 565 -18.11 -15.03 21.57
N PRO A 566 -19.17 -15.74 21.14
CA PRO A 566 -19.01 -16.98 20.39
C PRO A 566 -18.49 -16.72 18.98
N ALA A 567 -17.80 -17.71 18.40
CA ALA A 567 -17.42 -17.65 16.99
C ALA A 567 -18.66 -17.69 16.09
N CYS A 568 -18.61 -16.98 14.97
CA CYS A 568 -19.69 -16.94 13.98
C CYS A 568 -19.93 -18.36 13.42
N SER A 569 -21.16 -18.84 13.47
CA SER A 569 -21.56 -20.15 12.96
C SER A 569 -21.43 -20.28 11.44
N ASN A 570 -21.43 -19.16 10.70
CA ASN A 570 -21.37 -19.16 9.24
C ASN A 570 -19.92 -19.09 8.72
N CYS A 571 -19.08 -18.19 9.26
CA CYS A 571 -17.72 -17.98 8.74
C CYS A 571 -16.59 -18.16 9.77
N GLY A 572 -16.90 -18.54 11.01
CA GLY A 572 -15.91 -18.80 12.06
C GLY A 572 -15.20 -17.58 12.65
N HIS A 573 -15.50 -16.37 12.18
CA HIS A 573 -14.90 -15.14 12.71
C HIS A 573 -15.48 -14.78 14.09
N MET A 574 -14.68 -14.15 14.95
CA MET A 574 -15.14 -13.70 16.27
C MET A 574 -16.26 -12.67 16.10
N THR A 575 -17.40 -12.95 16.71
CA THR A 575 -18.53 -12.01 16.69
C THR A 575 -18.31 -10.90 17.71
N VAL A 576 -18.97 -9.76 17.50
CA VAL A 576 -18.94 -8.62 18.41
C VAL A 576 -20.34 -8.43 18.99
N ARG A 577 -20.43 -8.17 20.30
CA ARG A 577 -21.70 -7.98 20.98
C ARG A 577 -22.39 -6.71 20.45
N ASN A 578 -23.62 -6.86 19.96
CA ASN A 578 -24.46 -5.77 19.48
C ASN A 578 -25.83 -5.87 20.17
N GLY A 579 -25.95 -5.23 21.33
CA GLY A 579 -27.14 -5.33 22.20
C GLY A 579 -27.26 -6.69 22.89
N SER A 580 -28.42 -7.34 22.76
CA SER A 580 -28.65 -8.73 23.19
C SER A 580 -28.12 -9.77 22.20
N CYS A 581 -27.77 -9.35 20.98
CA CYS A 581 -27.26 -10.19 19.92
C CYS A 581 -25.73 -10.11 19.80
N TYR A 582 -25.17 -11.00 18.99
CA TYR A 582 -23.82 -10.94 18.48
C TYR A 582 -23.87 -10.77 16.96
N VAL A 583 -23.01 -9.92 16.40
CA VAL A 583 -22.91 -9.69 14.95
C VAL A 583 -21.51 -10.02 14.45
N CYS A 584 -21.44 -10.69 13.30
CA CYS A 584 -20.19 -10.90 12.60
C CYS A 584 -19.88 -9.70 11.71
N LEU A 585 -18.77 -9.00 11.95
CA LEU A 585 -18.36 -7.86 11.12
C LEU A 585 -17.88 -8.27 9.73
N THR A 586 -17.62 -9.56 9.50
CA THR A 586 -17.10 -10.07 8.23
C THR A 586 -18.20 -10.47 7.26
N CYS A 587 -19.25 -11.16 7.74
CA CYS A 587 -20.33 -11.66 6.88
C CYS A 587 -21.72 -11.11 7.23
N GLY A 588 -21.82 -10.28 8.27
CA GLY A 588 -23.07 -9.65 8.69
C GLY A 588 -24.04 -10.57 9.46
N ASP A 589 -23.67 -11.83 9.66
CA ASP A 589 -24.54 -12.83 10.31
C ASP A 589 -24.74 -12.52 11.80
N THR A 590 -25.95 -12.77 12.31
CA THR A 590 -26.37 -12.42 13.68
C THR A 590 -26.76 -13.66 14.48
N THR A 591 -26.22 -13.81 15.67
CA THR A 591 -26.50 -14.95 16.56
C THR A 591 -26.84 -14.50 17.98
N GLY A 592 -27.61 -15.31 18.72
CA GLY A 592 -27.96 -15.03 20.12
C GLY A 592 -29.06 -13.97 20.33
N CYS A 593 -29.76 -13.55 19.29
CA CYS A 593 -30.91 -12.66 19.42
C CYS A 593 -32.07 -13.37 20.13
N SER A 594 -32.60 -12.75 21.19
CA SER A 594 -33.86 -13.15 21.85
C SER A 594 -35.05 -12.49 21.19
#